data_AF-A0A0Q4ZFL3-F1
#
_entry.id   AF-A0A0Q4ZFL3-F1
#
_cell.length_a   1.000
_cell.length_b   1.000
_cell.length_c   1.000
_cell.angle_alpha   90.00
_cell.angle_beta   90.00
_cell.angle_gamma   90.00
#
_symmetry.space_group_name_H-M   'P 1'
#
loop_
_entity.id
_entity.type
_entity.pdbx_description
1 polymer ?
#
loop_
_entity_poly.entity_id
_entity_poly.type
_entity_poly.pdbx_seq_one_letter_code
_entity_poly.pdbx_strand_id
1 'polypeptide(L)' 'MCGIVGIVGRDAVAGQLVEALRRLEYRGYDSAGIATLTQGHLERRRAEGKLSNLEMRLRNPTGRSRPR' A
#
# COMPACT_ATOMS: atom_id res chain seq x y z
N MET A 1 1.27 10.11 -13.29
CA MET A 1 -0.11 9.61 -13.54
C MET A 1 -0.49 8.76 -12.33
N CYS A 2 -1.71 8.85 -11.79
CA CYS A 2 -2.09 8.07 -10.60
C CYS A 2 -2.92 6.84 -11.00
N GLY A 3 -2.73 5.73 -10.30
CA GLY A 3 -3.53 4.52 -10.43
C GLY A 3 -3.97 4.04 -9.06
N ILE A 4 -5.23 3.65 -8.93
CA ILE A 4 -5.88 3.26 -7.67
C ILE A 4 -6.42 1.84 -7.84
N VAL A 5 -6.26 1.03 -6.80
CA VAL A 5 -6.86 -0.30 -6.71
C VAL A 5 -7.47 -0.48 -5.33
N GLY A 6 -8.60 -1.19 -5.27
CA GLY A 6 -9.27 -1.54 -4.02
C GLY A 6 -9.69 -3.00 -4.05
N ILE A 7 -9.59 -3.66 -2.89
CA ILE A 7 -10.05 -5.03 -2.69
C ILE A 7 -10.92 -5.03 -1.44
N VAL A 8 -12.12 -5.62 -1.56
CA VAL A 8 -13.04 -5.81 -0.45
C VAL A 8 -13.14 -7.30 -0.19
N GLY A 9 -12.84 -7.71 1.03
CA GLY A 9 -12.81 -9.12 1.43
C GLY A 9 -12.78 -9.27 2.94
N ARG A 10 -12.86 -10.52 3.41
CA ARG A 10 -12.78 -10.86 4.84
C ARG A 10 -11.35 -11.20 5.28
N ASP A 11 -10.47 -11.42 4.33
CA ASP A 11 -9.08 -11.85 4.56
C ASP A 11 -8.10 -10.67 4.46
N ALA A 12 -6.85 -10.92 4.86
CA ALA A 12 -5.78 -9.94 4.73
C ALA A 12 -5.42 -9.71 3.25
N VAL A 13 -5.73 -8.52 2.73
CA VAL A 13 -5.55 -8.16 1.30
C VAL A 13 -4.29 -7.35 1.02
N ALA A 14 -3.47 -7.03 2.03
CA ALA A 14 -2.31 -6.16 1.88
C ALA A 14 -1.33 -6.61 0.78
N GLY A 15 -1.02 -7.91 0.71
CA GLY A 15 -0.15 -8.48 -0.34
C GLY A 15 -0.79 -8.42 -1.73
N GLN A 16 -2.08 -8.71 -1.84
CA GLN A 16 -2.81 -8.65 -3.12
C GLN A 16 -2.89 -7.21 -3.66
N LEU A 17 -3.05 -6.22 -2.77
CA LEU A 17 -3.02 -4.81 -3.13
C LEU A 17 -1.66 -4.42 -3.73
N VAL A 18 -0.56 -4.88 -3.14
CA VAL A 18 0.80 -4.63 -3.66
C VAL A 18 0.97 -5.26 -5.05
N GLU A 19 0.57 -6.50 -5.24
CA GLU A 19 0.65 -7.17 -6.55
C GLU A 19 -0.19 -6.46 -7.62
N ALA A 20 -1.36 -5.96 -7.24
CA ALA A 20 -2.19 -5.19 -8.16
C ALA A 20 -1.57 -3.82 -8.49
N LEU A 21 -0.96 -3.13 -7.52
CA LEU A 21 -0.20 -1.91 -7.74
C LEU A 21 1.03 -2.14 -8.65
N ARG A 22 1.69 -3.29 -8.53
CA ARG A 22 2.85 -3.66 -9.38
C ARG A 22 2.46 -3.75 -10.85
N ARG A 23 1.27 -4.27 -11.15
CA ARG A 23 0.74 -4.31 -12.53
C ARG A 23 0.47 -2.91 -13.11
N LEU A 24 0.26 -1.92 -12.25
CA LEU A 24 0.04 -0.53 -12.64
C LEU A 24 1.36 0.29 -12.68
N GLU A 25 2.48 -0.26 -12.19
CA GLU A 25 3.75 0.45 -12.02
C GLU A 25 4.33 1.01 -13.33
N TYR A 26 3.99 0.39 -14.47
CA TYR A 26 4.43 0.84 -15.79
C TYR A 26 4.04 2.30 -16.12
N ARG A 27 3.05 2.87 -15.42
CA ARG A 27 2.59 4.26 -15.60
C ARG A 27 3.44 5.30 -14.88
N GLY A 28 4.44 4.87 -14.11
CA GLY A 28 5.31 5.71 -13.30
C GLY A 28 4.63 6.16 -12.01
N TYR A 29 5.30 5.92 -10.87
CA TYR A 29 4.84 6.35 -9.55
C TYR A 29 5.92 7.13 -8.81
N ASP A 30 5.56 8.35 -8.42
CA ASP A 30 6.36 9.22 -7.57
C ASP A 30 6.20 8.81 -6.08
N SER A 31 5.11 8.10 -5.77
CA SER A 31 4.85 7.48 -4.46
C SER A 31 3.80 6.38 -4.58
N ALA A 32 3.82 5.43 -3.63
CA ALA A 32 2.83 4.36 -3.51
C ALA A 32 2.35 4.25 -2.06
N GLY A 33 1.11 3.80 -1.87
CA GLY A 33 0.58 3.54 -0.54
C GLY A 33 -0.62 2.62 -0.57
N ILE A 34 -0.85 1.94 0.56
CA ILE A 34 -2.03 1.13 0.82
C ILE A 34 -2.67 1.54 2.14
N ALA A 35 -3.97 1.32 2.22
CA ALA A 35 -4.74 1.44 3.45
C ALA A 35 -5.53 0.14 3.64
N THR A 36 -5.45 -0.45 4.83
CA THR A 36 -6.19 -1.66 5.20
C THR A 36 -6.99 -1.38 6.45
N LEU A 37 -8.23 -1.86 6.49
CA LEU A 37 -9.09 -1.77 7.66
C LEU A 37 -9.06 -3.11 8.39
N THR A 38 -8.48 -3.14 9.58
CA THR A 38 -8.34 -4.35 10.41
C THR A 38 -9.00 -4.10 11.76
N GLN A 39 -10.03 -4.87 12.10
CA GLN A 39 -10.75 -4.75 13.39
C GLN A 39 -11.22 -3.32 13.71
N GLY A 40 -11.70 -2.57 12.71
CA GLY A 40 -12.11 -1.17 12.88
C GLY A 40 -10.96 -0.16 12.94
N HIS A 41 -9.71 -0.62 12.90
CA HIS A 41 -8.52 0.23 12.83
C HIS A 41 -8.04 0.36 11.39
N LEU A 42 -7.94 1.61 10.93
CA LEU A 42 -7.42 1.92 9.62
C LEU A 42 -5.89 2.05 9.69
N GLU A 43 -5.19 1.06 9.15
CA GLU A 43 -3.75 1.09 8.99
C GLU A 43 -3.40 1.64 7.60
N ARG A 44 -2.62 2.70 7.57
CA ARG A 44 -2.08 3.26 6.32
C ARG A 44 -0.60 3.01 6.25
N ARG A 45 -0.07 2.71 5.06
CA ARG A 45 1.37 2.67 4.80
C ARG A 45 1.63 3.33 3.46
N ARG A 46 2.56 4.27 3.43
CA ARG A 46 2.98 4.99 2.23
C ARG A 46 4.48 4.90 2.10
N ALA A 47 4.99 4.88 0.89
CA ALA A 47 6.40 5.09 0.57
C ALA A 47 6.52 6.05 -0.61
N GLU A 48 7.59 6.83 -0.64
CA GLU A 48 7.96 7.68 -1.77
C GLU A 48 8.85 6.89 -2.73
N GLY A 49 8.80 7.23 -4.01
CA GLY A 49 9.50 6.50 -5.08
C GLY A 49 8.82 5.19 -5.47
N LYS A 50 9.65 4.21 -5.86
CA LYS A 50 9.22 2.93 -6.44
C LYS A 50 8.39 2.09 -5.48
N LEU A 51 7.57 1.19 -6.02
CA LEU A 51 6.73 0.29 -5.22
C LEU A 51 7.54 -0.61 -4.28
N SER A 52 8.77 -0.95 -4.66
CA SER A 52 9.72 -1.71 -3.83
C SER A 52 9.97 -1.06 -2.45
N ASN A 53 9.89 0.28 -2.35
CA ASN A 53 10.00 0.99 -1.08
C ASN A 53 8.79 0.74 -0.18
N LEU A 54 7.60 0.62 -0.76
CA LEU A 54 6.38 0.27 -0.03
C LEU A 54 6.46 -1.17 0.47
N GLU A 55 6.89 -2.12 -0.37
CA GLU A 55 7.11 -3.51 0.03
C GLU A 55 8.08 -3.64 1.20
N MET A 56 9.18 -2.88 1.17
CA MET A 56 10.15 -2.85 2.26
C MET A 56 9.55 -2.30 3.55
N ARG A 57 8.71 -1.26 3.47
CA ARG A 57 7.97 -0.72 4.62
C ARG A 57 6.92 -1.69 5.16
N LEU A 58 6.28 -2.48 4.32
CA LEU A 58 5.30 -3.48 4.75
C LEU A 58 5.95 -4.66 5.47
N ARG A 59 7.20 -5.00 5.14
CA ARG A 59 8.01 -5.96 5.88
C ARG A 59 8.44 -5.46 7.27
N ASN A 60 8.38 -4.14 7.53
CA ASN A 60 8.87 -3.53 8.77
C ASN A 60 7.74 -2.79 9.50
N PRO A 61 7.05 -3.44 10.47
CA PRO A 61 5.81 -2.91 11.06
C PRO A 61 5.98 -1.61 11.89
N THR A 62 7.22 -1.22 12.22
CA THR A 62 7.57 -0.11 13.12
C THR A 62 7.47 1.30 12.52
N GLY A 63 7.26 1.45 11.21
CA GLY A 63 7.18 2.77 10.58
C GLY A 63 5.80 3.44 10.72
N ARG A 64 5.51 4.10 11.85
CA ARG A 64 4.29 4.92 12.05
C ARG A 64 4.02 5.77 10.81
N SER A 65 2.95 5.47 10.09
CA SER A 65 2.43 6.36 9.06
C SER A 65 1.85 7.58 9.76
N ARG A 66 2.26 8.78 9.30
CA ARG A 66 1.77 10.04 9.88
C ARG A 66 0.25 10.11 9.77
N PRO A 67 -0.48 10.41 10.87
CA PRO A 67 -1.86 10.82 10.78
C PRO A 67 -1.86 12.24 10.19
N ARG A 68 -2.17 12.36 8.91
CA ARG A 68 -2.95 13.49 8.42
C ARG A 68 -4.33 12.98 8.12
#